data_AF-A0A7L3N4A6-F1
#
_entry.id   AF-A0A7L3N4A6-F1
#
_cell.length_a   1.000
_cell.length_b   1.000
_cell.length_c   1.000
_cell.angle_alpha   90.00
_cell.angle_beta   90.00
_cell.angle_gamma   90.00
#
_symmetry.space_group_name_H-M   'P 1'
#
loop_
_entity.id
_entity.type
_entity.pdbx_description
1 polymer ?
#
loop_
_entity_poly.entity_id
_entity_poly.type
_entity_poly.pdbx_seq_one_letter_code
_entity_poly.pdbx_strand_id
1 'polypeptide(L)'
;RCSNRTQCAVVAGPDVFPDPCPGTYKYLEVQYECVPYKVEQKVFLCPGLLKGVYQSEHLFESDHQSGAWCKDPLQASDKIYYMPWTPYRTDTLTEYSSKDDFIAGRPTTTYKLPHRVDGTGFVVYDGALFFNKERTRNIVKFDLRTRIKSGEAIIANANYHDTSPYRWGGKSDIDLAVDENGLWVIYATEQNNGKIVISQLNPYTLRIEGTWDTAYDKRSASNAFMICGILYVVKSVYEDDDNEATGNKIDYIYNTDQSKDSMVDVPFPNSYQYIAAVDYNPRDNLLYVWNNYHVVKYSLDFGPLDSRGGKGFNAQ
;
A
#
# COMPACT_ATOMS: atom_id res chain seq x y z
N ARG A 1 -23.83 23.81 3.39
CA ARG A 1 -23.10 24.33 4.58
C ARG A 1 -22.47 23.23 5.44
N CYS A 2 -23.11 22.05 5.57
CA CYS A 2 -22.63 20.97 6.44
C CYS A 2 -21.98 19.77 5.72
N SER A 3 -22.16 19.65 4.40
CA SER A 3 -21.55 18.59 3.61
C SER A 3 -20.01 18.65 3.67
N ASN A 4 -19.36 17.48 3.71
CA ASN A 4 -17.90 17.31 3.81
C ASN A 4 -17.26 17.93 5.08
N ARG A 5 -18.02 18.11 6.15
CA ARG A 5 -17.50 18.59 7.44
C ARG A 5 -17.79 17.58 8.54
N THR A 6 -16.84 17.43 9.48
CA THR A 6 -17.00 16.59 10.67
C THR A 6 -17.96 17.17 11.69
N GLN A 7 -18.15 18.50 11.67
CA GLN A 7 -19.14 19.22 12.46
C GLN A 7 -19.68 20.43 11.69
N CYS A 8 -20.93 20.81 11.97
CA CYS A 8 -21.57 21.96 11.37
C CYS A 8 -22.55 22.61 12.35
N ALA A 9 -22.47 23.93 12.49
CA ALA A 9 -23.44 24.71 13.24
C ALA A 9 -24.29 25.55 12.26
N VAL A 10 -25.61 25.41 12.36
CA VAL A 10 -26.57 26.18 11.55
C VAL A 10 -27.62 26.74 12.49
N VAL A 11 -27.70 28.07 12.56
CA VAL A 11 -28.74 28.76 13.34
C VAL A 11 -30.05 28.74 12.53
N ALA A 12 -31.11 28.19 13.12
CA ALA A 12 -32.44 28.19 12.52
C ALA A 12 -33.09 29.57 12.72
N GLY A 13 -32.87 30.47 11.76
CA GLY A 13 -33.40 31.84 11.82
C GLY A 13 -33.42 32.53 10.44
N PRO A 14 -34.03 33.72 10.38
CA PRO A 14 -34.26 34.45 9.13
C PRO A 14 -32.96 34.86 8.40
N ASP A 15 -31.84 34.95 9.13
CA ASP A 15 -30.52 35.27 8.56
C ASP A 15 -29.95 34.12 7.69
N VAL A 16 -30.43 32.90 7.88
CA VAL A 16 -29.94 31.69 7.20
C VAL A 16 -31.00 31.07 6.30
N PHE A 17 -32.27 31.14 6.71
CA PHE A 17 -33.40 30.56 5.99
C PHE A 17 -34.45 31.64 5.69
N PRO A 18 -34.89 31.80 4.43
CA PRO A 18 -36.01 32.69 4.09
C PRO A 18 -37.28 32.29 4.85
N ASP A 19 -38.18 33.23 5.14
CA ASP A 19 -39.45 32.93 5.81
C ASP A 19 -40.50 32.40 4.81
N PRO A 20 -40.88 31.11 4.87
CA PRO A 20 -41.90 30.54 3.99
C PRO A 20 -43.33 30.86 4.41
N CYS A 21 -43.56 31.25 5.67
CA CYS A 21 -44.89 31.49 6.23
C CYS A 21 -44.83 32.49 7.41
N PRO A 22 -45.00 33.80 7.14
CA PRO A 22 -44.99 34.84 8.16
C PRO A 22 -46.05 34.62 9.25
N GLY A 23 -45.68 34.85 10.51
CA GLY A 23 -46.59 34.72 11.67
C GLY A 23 -46.69 33.32 12.28
N THR A 24 -46.10 32.31 11.64
CA THR A 24 -46.06 30.93 12.17
C THR A 24 -44.69 30.66 12.82
N TYR A 25 -44.71 30.05 14.02
CA TYR A 25 -43.48 29.57 14.66
C TYR A 25 -42.91 28.38 13.90
N LYS A 26 -41.62 28.44 13.56
CA LYS A 26 -40.94 27.48 12.68
C LYS A 26 -39.90 26.67 13.45
N TYR A 27 -39.60 25.49 12.94
CA TYR A 27 -38.51 24.64 13.41
C TYR A 27 -37.74 24.11 12.20
N LEU A 28 -36.47 23.77 12.44
CA LEU A 28 -35.62 23.14 11.44
C LEU A 28 -35.47 21.66 11.80
N GLU A 29 -35.99 20.78 10.95
CA GLU A 29 -35.76 19.35 11.02
C GLU A 29 -34.74 18.96 9.95
N VAL A 30 -33.73 18.16 10.32
CA VAL A 30 -32.65 17.76 9.42
C VAL A 30 -32.48 16.26 9.47
N GLN A 31 -32.60 15.61 8.32
CA GLN A 31 -32.12 14.25 8.12
C GLN A 31 -30.72 14.32 7.50
N TYR A 32 -29.76 13.63 8.11
CA TYR A 32 -28.39 13.60 7.63
C TYR A 32 -27.80 12.20 7.83
N GLU A 33 -26.74 11.93 7.08
CA GLU A 33 -25.95 10.72 7.21
C GLU A 33 -24.47 11.09 7.25
N CYS A 34 -23.72 10.43 8.14
CA CYS A 34 -22.27 10.52 8.17
C CYS A 34 -21.72 9.51 7.17
N VAL A 35 -21.39 9.98 5.97
CA VAL A 35 -20.70 9.18 4.97
C VAL A 35 -19.17 9.24 5.18
N PRO A 36 -18.42 8.20 4.81
CA PRO A 36 -16.96 8.26 4.75
C PRO A 36 -16.48 9.48 3.95
N TYR A 37 -15.27 9.97 4.26
CA TYR A 37 -14.74 11.16 3.60
C TYR A 37 -14.63 10.94 2.08
N LYS A 38 -14.84 12.00 1.29
CA LYS A 38 -14.74 11.92 -0.16
C LYS A 38 -13.27 11.75 -0.56
N VAL A 39 -12.94 10.58 -1.09
CA VAL A 39 -11.66 10.31 -1.75
C VAL A 39 -11.69 10.92 -3.15
N GLU A 40 -10.58 11.53 -3.59
CA GLU A 40 -10.47 12.00 -4.97
C GLU A 40 -10.58 10.81 -5.93
N GLN A 41 -11.48 10.89 -6.92
CA GLN A 41 -11.73 9.78 -7.85
C GLN A 41 -10.48 9.29 -8.58
N LYS A 42 -9.48 10.16 -8.77
CA LYS A 42 -8.19 9.82 -9.40
C LYS A 42 -7.45 8.67 -8.70
N VAL A 43 -7.66 8.47 -7.39
CA VAL A 43 -7.03 7.39 -6.61
C VAL A 43 -7.47 6.01 -7.10
N PHE A 44 -8.63 5.91 -7.76
CA PHE A 44 -9.18 4.66 -8.30
C PHE A 44 -9.07 4.57 -9.83
N LEU A 45 -8.40 5.53 -10.48
CA LEU A 45 -8.22 5.55 -11.93
C LEU A 45 -6.82 5.10 -12.29
N CYS A 46 -6.73 4.03 -13.06
CA CYS A 46 -5.45 3.49 -13.49
C CYS A 46 -4.63 4.53 -14.30
N PRO A 47 -3.40 4.88 -13.88
CA PRO A 47 -2.56 5.84 -14.61
C PRO A 47 -2.01 5.29 -15.93
N GLY A 48 -1.90 3.97 -16.08
CA GLY A 48 -1.42 3.32 -17.30
C GLY A 48 -0.58 2.08 -17.03
N LEU A 49 0.06 1.56 -18.07
CA LEU A 49 1.05 0.48 -17.94
C LEU A 49 2.42 1.08 -17.63
N LEU A 50 3.09 0.61 -16.57
CA LEU A 50 4.40 1.13 -16.17
C LEU A 50 5.45 0.92 -17.28
N LYS A 51 6.17 1.98 -17.61
CA LYS A 51 7.25 2.00 -18.62
C LYS A 51 8.62 2.28 -18.05
N GLY A 52 8.70 3.03 -16.95
CA GLY A 52 9.97 3.40 -16.34
C GLY A 52 9.83 3.77 -14.88
N VAL A 53 10.89 3.52 -14.11
CA VAL A 53 11.03 3.89 -12.71
C VAL A 53 12.29 4.76 -12.56
N TYR A 54 12.16 5.91 -11.92
CA TYR A 54 13.26 6.86 -11.78
C TYR A 54 13.39 7.31 -10.32
N GLN A 55 14.61 7.39 -9.80
CA GLN A 55 14.81 7.95 -8.47
C GLN A 55 14.48 9.44 -8.49
N SER A 56 13.50 9.86 -7.70
CA SER A 56 12.95 11.21 -7.71
C SER A 56 13.45 12.02 -6.51
N GLU A 57 13.32 11.47 -5.30
CA GLU A 57 13.69 12.18 -4.07
C GLU A 57 14.46 11.27 -3.11
N HIS A 58 15.54 11.80 -2.53
CA HIS A 58 16.19 11.24 -1.36
C HIS A 58 15.77 12.05 -0.13
N LEU A 59 15.24 11.40 0.90
CA LEU A 59 14.73 12.09 2.08
C LEU A 59 15.81 12.18 3.16
N PHE A 60 16.29 11.03 3.63
CA PHE A 60 17.35 10.92 4.64
C PHE A 60 17.89 9.48 4.69
N GLU A 61 18.91 9.26 5.53
CA GLU A 61 19.46 7.95 5.87
C GLU A 61 19.00 7.57 7.29
N SER A 62 18.34 6.43 7.41
CA SER A 62 17.85 5.89 8.68
C SER A 62 18.97 5.23 9.48
N ASP A 63 18.83 5.15 10.80
CA ASP A 63 19.70 4.33 11.65
C ASP A 63 19.48 2.81 11.45
N HIS A 64 18.48 2.41 10.67
CA HIS A 64 18.11 1.01 10.43
C HIS A 64 18.32 0.63 8.95
N GLN A 65 19.00 -0.48 8.70
CA GLN A 65 19.26 -0.95 7.33
C GLN A 65 17.97 -1.23 6.57
N SER A 66 16.99 -1.84 7.25
CA SER A 66 15.70 -2.26 6.69
C SER A 66 14.54 -1.62 7.44
N GLY A 67 13.44 -1.46 6.72
CA GLY A 67 12.17 -0.98 7.23
C GLY A 67 11.22 -0.74 6.06
N ALA A 68 10.08 -0.14 6.36
CA ALA A 68 9.19 0.38 5.33
C ALA A 68 8.56 1.70 5.77
N TRP A 69 8.01 2.42 4.81
CA TRP A 69 7.34 3.68 5.04
C TRP A 69 6.33 3.94 3.92
N CYS A 70 5.20 4.55 4.26
CA CYS A 70 4.14 4.82 3.29
C CYS A 70 3.27 6.01 3.73
N LYS A 71 2.35 6.40 2.84
CA LYS A 71 1.23 7.31 3.17
C LYS A 71 -0.08 6.57 2.96
N ASP A 72 -1.14 7.00 3.65
CA ASP A 72 -2.49 6.52 3.41
C ASP A 72 -3.06 7.16 2.12
N PRO A 73 -3.29 6.40 1.03
CA PRO A 73 -3.76 6.96 -0.23
C PRO A 73 -5.21 7.41 -0.18
N LEU A 74 -6.00 7.05 0.84
CA LEU A 74 -7.39 7.52 0.94
C LEU A 74 -7.48 8.84 1.71
N GLN A 75 -6.55 9.14 2.61
CA GLN A 75 -6.53 10.42 3.30
C GLN A 75 -5.87 11.53 2.46
N ALA A 76 -6.53 12.68 2.33
CA ALA A 76 -5.95 13.90 1.77
C ALA A 76 -5.05 14.59 2.83
N SER A 77 -4.06 13.87 3.33
CA SER A 77 -3.16 14.29 4.41
C SER A 77 -1.70 14.06 4.02
N ASP A 78 -0.81 14.87 4.58
CA ASP A 78 0.65 14.70 4.43
C ASP A 78 1.29 13.80 5.48
N LYS A 79 0.44 13.08 6.23
CA LYS A 79 0.88 12.07 7.18
C LYS A 79 1.74 11.00 6.50
N ILE A 80 2.85 10.69 7.15
CA ILE A 80 3.77 9.62 6.77
C ILE A 80 3.80 8.60 7.91
N TYR A 81 3.75 7.32 7.55
CA TYR A 81 3.81 6.19 8.46
C TYR A 81 5.12 5.46 8.25
N TYR A 82 5.83 5.16 9.33
CA TYR A 82 7.20 4.67 9.31
C TYR A 82 7.37 3.50 10.30
N MET A 83 7.87 2.38 9.81
CA MET A 83 8.13 1.18 10.61
C MET A 83 9.54 0.65 10.29
N PRO A 84 10.55 0.95 11.12
CA PRO A 84 11.88 0.36 10.97
C PRO A 84 11.81 -1.12 11.34
N TRP A 85 12.56 -1.95 10.62
CA TRP A 85 12.61 -3.38 10.88
C TRP A 85 13.71 -3.70 11.90
N THR A 86 13.31 -4.31 13.01
CA THR A 86 14.22 -4.84 14.02
C THR A 86 13.88 -6.31 14.28
N PRO A 87 14.77 -7.27 13.98
CA PRO A 87 14.51 -8.69 14.15
C PRO A 87 13.92 -9.02 15.53
N TYR A 88 12.76 -9.68 15.54
CA TYR A 88 12.04 -10.11 16.75
C TYR A 88 11.62 -8.94 17.69
N ARG A 89 11.76 -7.68 17.26
CA ARG A 89 11.54 -6.47 18.07
C ARG A 89 10.61 -5.44 17.44
N THR A 90 10.28 -5.56 16.16
CA THR A 90 9.32 -4.68 15.48
C THR A 90 7.92 -4.80 16.09
N ASP A 91 7.46 -3.75 16.78
CA ASP A 91 6.12 -3.69 17.39
C ASP A 91 5.57 -2.26 17.56
N THR A 92 6.13 -1.30 16.83
CA THR A 92 5.68 0.10 16.84
C THR A 92 5.58 0.66 15.42
N LEU A 93 4.59 1.52 15.21
CA LEU A 93 4.46 2.36 14.02
C LEU A 93 4.62 3.83 14.43
N THR A 94 5.44 4.59 13.71
CA THR A 94 5.61 6.03 13.97
C THR A 94 4.90 6.84 12.89
N GLU A 95 4.14 7.86 13.29
CA GLU A 95 3.46 8.80 12.39
C GLU A 95 4.14 10.17 12.45
N TYR A 96 4.33 10.77 11.29
CA TYR A 96 4.82 12.14 11.10
C TYR A 96 3.75 12.96 10.39
N SER A 97 3.58 14.24 10.75
CA SER A 97 2.58 15.14 10.17
C SER A 97 2.92 15.63 8.77
N SER A 98 4.20 15.67 8.43
CA SER A 98 4.72 16.23 7.19
C SER A 98 6.04 15.58 6.79
N LYS A 99 6.47 15.81 5.54
CA LYS A 99 7.79 15.40 5.05
C LYS A 99 8.93 16.08 5.84
N ASP A 100 8.79 17.37 6.15
CA ASP A 100 9.83 18.10 6.89
C ASP A 100 10.00 17.56 8.32
N ASP A 101 8.90 17.22 8.98
CA ASP A 101 8.93 16.58 10.30
C ASP A 101 9.54 15.19 10.24
N PHE A 102 9.28 14.44 9.17
CA PHE A 102 9.86 13.13 8.96
C PHE A 102 11.39 13.19 8.79
N ILE A 103 11.89 14.11 7.96
CA ILE A 103 13.33 14.33 7.75
C ILE A 103 14.00 14.84 9.03
N ALA A 104 13.34 15.73 9.78
CA ALA A 104 13.86 16.28 11.02
C ALA A 104 13.75 15.33 12.23
N GLY A 105 13.15 14.13 12.08
CA GLY A 105 12.97 13.18 13.17
C GLY A 105 12.00 13.66 14.26
N ARG A 106 10.95 14.41 13.90
CA ARG A 106 9.94 14.97 14.82
C ARG A 106 8.60 14.22 14.69
N PRO A 107 8.41 13.10 15.40
CA PRO A 107 7.19 12.30 15.28
C PRO A 107 5.97 13.03 15.88
N THR A 108 4.81 12.87 15.24
CA THR A 108 3.52 13.32 15.77
C THR A 108 3.03 12.40 16.87
N THR A 109 3.13 11.09 16.66
CA THR A 109 2.73 10.06 17.62
C THR A 109 3.39 8.72 17.27
N THR A 110 3.47 7.84 18.27
CA THR A 110 3.87 6.44 18.09
C THR A 110 2.73 5.52 18.51
N TYR A 111 2.43 4.54 17.68
CA TYR A 111 1.44 3.50 17.95
C TYR A 111 2.14 2.25 18.44
N LYS A 112 1.80 1.79 19.66
CA LYS A 112 2.22 0.47 20.13
C LYS A 112 1.27 -0.58 19.57
N LEU A 113 1.81 -1.53 18.83
CA LEU A 113 1.02 -2.58 18.20
C LEU A 113 0.70 -3.70 19.20
N PRO A 114 -0.46 -4.36 19.07
CA PRO A 114 -0.86 -5.44 19.97
C PRO A 114 -0.01 -6.71 19.80
N HIS A 115 0.68 -6.84 18.67
CA HIS A 115 1.53 -7.97 18.31
C HIS A 115 2.79 -7.47 17.59
N ARG A 116 3.85 -8.27 17.63
CA ARG A 116 5.06 -8.04 16.82
C ARG A 116 4.76 -8.26 15.34
N VAL A 117 5.59 -7.66 14.50
CA VAL A 117 5.48 -7.66 13.04
C VAL A 117 6.58 -8.53 12.43
N ASP A 118 6.21 -9.39 11.49
CA ASP A 118 7.15 -10.07 10.60
C ASP A 118 7.26 -9.27 9.28
N GLY A 119 8.50 -9.04 8.84
CA GLY A 119 8.79 -8.40 7.56
C GLY A 119 8.66 -6.88 7.55
N THR A 120 8.71 -6.34 6.33
CA THR A 120 8.61 -4.92 6.00
C THR A 120 7.34 -4.58 5.22
N GLY A 121 6.48 -5.56 4.93
CA GLY A 121 5.34 -5.39 4.03
C GLY A 121 4.06 -4.87 4.68
N PHE A 122 4.14 -3.78 5.45
CA PHE A 122 2.96 -3.16 6.06
C PHE A 122 2.38 -2.07 5.15
N VAL A 123 1.07 -1.86 5.23
CA VAL A 123 0.40 -0.74 4.54
C VAL A 123 -0.58 -0.03 5.47
N VAL A 124 -0.87 1.23 5.16
CA VAL A 124 -1.95 1.99 5.80
C VAL A 124 -3.02 2.31 4.77
N TYR A 125 -4.26 1.95 5.08
CA TYR A 125 -5.41 2.12 4.19
C TYR A 125 -6.64 2.54 5.00
N ASP A 126 -7.23 3.68 4.66
CA ASP A 126 -8.41 4.24 5.34
C ASP A 126 -8.23 4.37 6.87
N GLY A 127 -7.08 4.87 7.30
CA GLY A 127 -6.76 5.08 8.72
C GLY A 127 -6.56 3.79 9.52
N ALA A 128 -6.47 2.64 8.86
CA ALA A 128 -6.11 1.37 9.47
C ALA A 128 -4.75 0.89 8.96
N LEU A 129 -3.92 0.41 9.88
CA LEU A 129 -2.69 -0.31 9.61
C LEU A 129 -3.02 -1.79 9.35
N PHE A 130 -2.42 -2.34 8.30
CA PHE A 130 -2.41 -3.77 7.99
C PHE A 130 -0.98 -4.28 8.07
N PHE A 131 -0.75 -5.38 8.78
CA PHE A 131 0.59 -5.96 8.94
C PHE A 131 0.54 -7.47 9.15
N ASN A 132 1.62 -8.17 8.79
CA ASN A 132 1.78 -9.58 9.08
C ASN A 132 2.21 -9.79 10.54
N LYS A 133 1.40 -10.54 11.30
CA LYS A 133 1.67 -10.88 12.69
C LYS A 133 2.80 -11.90 12.80
N GLU A 134 3.79 -11.62 13.64
CA GLU A 134 4.97 -12.46 13.85
C GLU A 134 4.62 -13.94 14.06
N ARG A 135 5.34 -14.82 13.34
CA ARG A 135 5.19 -16.29 13.37
C ARG A 135 3.79 -16.76 13.01
N THR A 136 3.08 -16.02 12.18
CA THR A 136 1.78 -16.44 11.65
C THR A 136 1.63 -16.07 10.18
N ARG A 137 0.68 -16.72 9.51
CA ARG A 137 0.20 -16.34 8.18
C ARG A 137 -0.99 -15.38 8.23
N ASN A 138 -1.10 -14.60 9.31
CA ASN A 138 -2.26 -13.76 9.57
C ASN A 138 -1.93 -12.30 9.31
N ILE A 139 -2.89 -11.58 8.74
CA ILE A 139 -2.88 -10.13 8.60
C ILE A 139 -3.74 -9.53 9.68
N VAL A 140 -3.18 -8.63 10.47
CA VAL A 140 -3.90 -7.90 11.52
C VAL A 140 -4.31 -6.53 10.98
N LYS A 141 -5.57 -6.17 11.19
CA LYS A 141 -6.08 -4.81 10.96
C LYS A 141 -6.12 -4.05 12.29
N PHE A 142 -5.43 -2.92 12.35
CA PHE A 142 -5.34 -2.07 13.54
C PHE A 142 -5.79 -0.64 13.19
N ASP A 143 -6.89 -0.18 13.78
CA ASP A 143 -7.44 1.15 13.55
C ASP A 143 -6.60 2.19 14.30
N LEU A 144 -5.96 3.11 13.57
CA LEU A 144 -5.00 4.07 14.13
C LEU A 144 -5.69 5.14 14.98
N ARG A 145 -6.93 5.51 14.64
CA ARG A 145 -7.70 6.53 15.36
C ARG A 145 -8.13 6.05 16.74
N THR A 146 -8.61 4.82 16.83
CA THR A 146 -9.13 4.19 18.05
C THR A 146 -8.07 3.37 18.79
N ARG A 147 -6.94 3.09 18.15
CA ARG A 147 -5.80 2.31 18.68
C ARG A 147 -6.21 0.91 19.12
N ILE A 148 -7.16 0.30 18.42
CA ILE A 148 -7.62 -1.06 18.68
C ILE A 148 -7.43 -1.95 17.46
N LYS A 149 -7.20 -3.23 17.74
CA LYS A 149 -7.28 -4.28 16.73
C LYS A 149 -8.74 -4.42 16.29
N SER A 150 -9.03 -4.05 15.04
CA SER A 150 -10.38 -4.10 14.47
C SER A 150 -10.65 -5.38 13.67
N GLY A 151 -9.63 -6.21 13.43
CA GLY A 151 -9.81 -7.53 12.81
C GLY A 151 -8.51 -8.29 12.57
N GLU A 152 -8.64 -9.55 12.13
CA GLU A 152 -7.54 -10.42 11.73
C GLU A 152 -8.02 -11.36 10.62
N ALA A 153 -7.23 -11.50 9.56
CA ALA A 153 -7.47 -12.39 8.43
C ALA A 153 -6.42 -13.49 8.40
N ILE A 154 -6.82 -14.74 8.14
CA ILE A 154 -5.87 -15.83 7.87
C ILE A 154 -5.64 -15.91 6.37
N ILE A 155 -4.40 -15.81 5.92
CA ILE A 155 -4.04 -16.01 4.52
C ILE A 155 -3.81 -17.50 4.31
N ALA A 156 -4.79 -18.17 3.69
CA ALA A 156 -4.78 -19.62 3.56
C ALA A 156 -3.52 -20.11 2.83
N ASN A 157 -2.88 -21.15 3.38
CA ASN A 157 -1.70 -21.81 2.82
C ASN A 157 -0.44 -20.94 2.64
N ALA A 158 -0.46 -19.67 3.05
CA ALA A 158 0.72 -18.82 2.95
C ALA A 158 1.87 -19.36 3.83
N ASN A 159 3.05 -19.38 3.23
CA ASN A 159 4.34 -19.52 3.90
C ASN A 159 4.63 -18.27 4.71
N TYR A 160 5.32 -18.40 5.85
CA TYR A 160 5.60 -17.30 6.77
C TYR A 160 6.88 -17.55 7.57
N HIS A 161 7.42 -16.48 8.16
CA HIS A 161 8.57 -16.51 9.07
C HIS A 161 9.86 -17.10 8.48
N ASP A 162 10.37 -16.47 7.42
CA ASP A 162 11.55 -16.86 6.62
C ASP A 162 11.40 -18.18 5.82
N THR A 163 10.16 -18.64 5.63
CA THR A 163 9.85 -19.82 4.78
C THR A 163 9.82 -19.46 3.30
N SER A 164 9.32 -18.29 2.92
CA SER A 164 9.37 -17.75 1.54
C SER A 164 9.45 -16.22 1.51
N PRO A 165 10.48 -15.62 2.14
CA PRO A 165 10.71 -14.18 2.09
C PRO A 165 11.21 -13.75 0.70
N TYR A 166 11.32 -12.43 0.49
CA TYR A 166 12.13 -11.89 -0.62
C TYR A 166 13.61 -12.25 -0.46
N ARG A 167 14.41 -11.95 -1.48
CA ARG A 167 15.83 -12.30 -1.59
C ARG A 167 16.66 -11.95 -0.36
N TRP A 168 16.40 -10.79 0.26
CA TRP A 168 17.12 -10.34 1.47
C TRP A 168 16.71 -11.07 2.76
N GLY A 169 15.62 -11.85 2.73
CA GLY A 169 15.08 -12.51 3.91
C GLY A 169 14.24 -11.56 4.77
N GLY A 170 14.57 -11.50 6.06
CA GLY A 170 13.98 -10.53 6.97
C GLY A 170 12.53 -10.77 7.37
N LYS A 171 12.04 -12.01 7.21
CA LYS A 171 10.65 -12.40 7.45
C LYS A 171 9.67 -11.65 6.54
N SER A 172 10.13 -11.23 5.36
CA SER A 172 9.33 -10.54 4.34
C SER A 172 8.43 -11.50 3.54
N ASP A 173 7.96 -12.58 4.16
CA ASP A 173 7.20 -13.66 3.52
C ASP A 173 5.88 -13.20 2.92
N ILE A 174 5.20 -12.30 3.63
CA ILE A 174 3.91 -11.75 3.24
C ILE A 174 4.06 -10.23 3.13
N ASP A 175 3.79 -9.71 1.95
CA ASP A 175 3.85 -8.29 1.63
C ASP A 175 2.44 -7.77 1.31
N LEU A 176 2.07 -6.61 1.84
CA LEU A 176 0.77 -5.99 1.56
C LEU A 176 0.99 -4.89 0.52
N ALA A 177 0.03 -4.73 -0.39
CA ALA A 177 0.11 -3.68 -1.40
C ALA A 177 -1.23 -2.96 -1.54
N VAL A 178 -1.17 -1.68 -1.91
CA VAL A 178 -2.34 -0.86 -2.21
C VAL A 178 -2.20 -0.29 -3.60
N ASP A 179 -3.26 -0.40 -4.40
CA ASP A 179 -3.34 0.21 -5.72
C ASP A 179 -4.76 0.77 -5.98
N GLU A 180 -5.05 1.11 -7.23
CA GLU A 180 -6.35 1.64 -7.67
C GLU A 180 -7.52 0.67 -7.46
N ASN A 181 -7.25 -0.64 -7.38
CA ASN A 181 -8.22 -1.71 -7.22
C ASN A 181 -8.43 -2.09 -5.74
N GLY A 182 -7.58 -1.61 -4.84
CA GLY A 182 -7.75 -1.73 -3.39
C GLY A 182 -6.55 -2.36 -2.69
N LEU A 183 -6.82 -3.30 -1.78
CA LEU A 183 -5.82 -3.92 -0.92
C LEU A 183 -5.49 -5.33 -1.40
N TRP A 184 -4.19 -5.62 -1.46
CA TRP A 184 -3.64 -6.89 -1.95
C TRP A 184 -2.68 -7.50 -0.94
N VAL A 185 -2.53 -8.82 -1.03
CA VAL A 185 -1.54 -9.59 -0.28
C VAL A 185 -0.70 -10.38 -1.27
N ILE A 186 0.61 -10.18 -1.23
CA ILE A 186 1.63 -10.83 -2.06
C ILE A 186 2.40 -11.80 -1.16
N TYR A 187 2.31 -13.09 -1.43
CA TYR A 187 2.90 -14.13 -0.60
C TYR A 187 3.37 -15.30 -1.48
N ALA A 188 3.79 -16.41 -0.87
CA ALA A 188 4.07 -17.65 -1.59
C ALA A 188 3.48 -18.84 -0.84
N THR A 189 3.26 -19.94 -1.56
CA THR A 189 2.70 -21.18 -1.00
C THR A 189 3.53 -22.37 -1.43
N GLU A 190 3.54 -23.43 -0.63
CA GLU A 190 4.12 -24.72 -1.03
C GLU A 190 3.39 -25.33 -2.23
N GLN A 191 2.07 -25.11 -2.33
CA GLN A 191 1.25 -25.59 -3.45
C GLN A 191 1.66 -24.97 -4.79
N ASN A 192 2.13 -23.71 -4.78
CA ASN A 192 2.71 -23.06 -5.94
C ASN A 192 4.25 -23.18 -5.98
N ASN A 193 4.83 -24.17 -5.29
CA ASN A 193 6.27 -24.46 -5.25
C ASN A 193 7.14 -23.24 -4.90
N GLY A 194 6.73 -22.43 -3.91
CA GLY A 194 7.47 -21.24 -3.46
C GLY A 194 7.35 -20.01 -4.38
N LYS A 195 6.57 -20.13 -5.47
CA LYS A 195 6.28 -18.99 -6.36
C LYS A 195 5.25 -18.06 -5.75
N ILE A 196 5.30 -16.81 -6.21
CA ILE A 196 4.42 -15.74 -5.75
C ILE A 196 2.96 -16.12 -6.03
N VAL A 197 2.13 -15.89 -5.03
CA VAL A 197 0.68 -15.94 -5.07
C VAL A 197 0.18 -14.56 -4.64
N ILE A 198 -0.77 -14.02 -5.37
CA ILE A 198 -1.40 -12.73 -5.07
C ILE A 198 -2.86 -12.95 -4.74
N SER A 199 -3.35 -12.29 -3.70
CA SER A 199 -4.77 -12.32 -3.32
C SER A 199 -5.30 -10.91 -3.09
N GLN A 200 -6.52 -10.65 -3.55
CA GLN A 200 -7.24 -9.42 -3.23
C GLN A 200 -7.91 -9.58 -1.86
N LEU A 201 -7.69 -8.63 -0.96
CA LEU A 201 -8.20 -8.66 0.41
C LEU A 201 -9.14 -7.48 0.64
N ASN A 202 -10.39 -7.75 0.99
CA ASN A 202 -11.32 -6.68 1.33
C ASN A 202 -10.88 -5.96 2.62
N PRO A 203 -10.59 -4.65 2.60
CA PRO A 203 -10.05 -3.94 3.75
C PRO A 203 -11.06 -3.76 4.90
N TYR A 204 -12.35 -3.96 4.65
CA TYR A 204 -13.42 -3.80 5.64
C TYR A 204 -13.88 -5.13 6.23
N THR A 205 -14.07 -6.14 5.38
CA THR A 205 -14.57 -7.47 5.78
C THR A 205 -13.45 -8.48 6.04
N LEU A 206 -12.22 -8.18 5.62
CA LEU A 206 -11.05 -9.05 5.73
C LEU A 206 -11.19 -10.40 5.01
N ARG A 207 -12.06 -10.45 4.00
CA ARG A 207 -12.26 -11.63 3.15
C ARG A 207 -11.38 -11.55 1.93
N ILE A 208 -10.88 -12.72 1.50
CA ILE A 208 -10.21 -12.87 0.22
C ILE A 208 -11.26 -12.85 -0.89
N GLU A 209 -11.09 -11.97 -1.88
CA GLU A 209 -12.02 -11.75 -2.99
C GLU A 209 -11.58 -12.46 -4.28
N GLY A 210 -10.29 -12.79 -4.38
CA GLY A 210 -9.71 -13.57 -5.47
C GLY A 210 -8.26 -13.94 -5.15
N THR A 211 -7.76 -15.00 -5.79
CA THR A 211 -6.38 -15.49 -5.63
C THR A 211 -5.85 -15.94 -6.99
N TRP A 212 -4.61 -15.55 -7.30
CA TRP A 212 -3.93 -15.88 -8.55
C TRP A 212 -2.54 -16.43 -8.28
N ASP A 213 -2.25 -17.59 -8.87
CA ASP A 213 -0.93 -18.21 -8.85
C ASP A 213 -0.07 -17.63 -9.97
N THR A 214 1.14 -17.18 -9.63
CA THR A 214 2.11 -16.65 -10.60
C THR A 214 3.22 -17.67 -10.87
N ALA A 215 4.04 -17.42 -11.89
CA ALA A 215 5.15 -18.29 -12.27
C ALA A 215 6.50 -17.93 -11.62
N TYR A 216 6.56 -16.84 -10.83
CA TYR A 216 7.83 -16.25 -10.37
C TYR A 216 8.20 -16.67 -8.94
N ASP A 217 9.42 -17.16 -8.73
CA ASP A 217 9.92 -17.59 -7.42
C ASP A 217 10.10 -16.40 -6.46
N LYS A 218 9.49 -16.45 -5.27
CA LYS A 218 9.49 -15.31 -4.34
C LYS A 218 10.87 -15.04 -3.73
N ARG A 219 11.67 -16.09 -3.49
CA ARG A 219 13.05 -15.94 -2.97
C ARG A 219 14.01 -15.31 -3.99
N SER A 220 13.68 -15.40 -5.27
CA SER A 220 14.41 -14.74 -6.35
C SER A 220 14.04 -13.26 -6.51
N ALA A 221 12.84 -12.86 -6.08
CA ALA A 221 12.37 -11.48 -6.11
C ALA A 221 13.04 -10.64 -5.01
N SER A 222 13.45 -9.42 -5.35
CA SER A 222 13.96 -8.43 -4.39
C SER A 222 12.84 -7.76 -3.61
N ASN A 223 11.75 -7.41 -4.31
CA ASN A 223 10.48 -6.94 -3.76
C ASN A 223 9.41 -7.03 -4.86
N ALA A 224 8.14 -6.73 -4.58
CA ALA A 224 7.08 -6.66 -5.59
C ALA A 224 5.95 -5.72 -5.16
N PHE A 225 5.28 -5.09 -6.11
CA PHE A 225 4.18 -4.15 -5.84
C PHE A 225 3.06 -4.28 -6.89
N MET A 226 1.89 -3.70 -6.59
CA MET A 226 0.71 -3.73 -7.46
C MET A 226 0.45 -2.33 -8.06
N ILE A 227 0.09 -2.26 -9.34
CA ILE A 227 -0.49 -1.07 -9.98
C ILE A 227 -1.62 -1.56 -10.91
N CYS A 228 -2.84 -1.04 -10.74
CA CYS A 228 -4.02 -1.42 -11.53
C CYS A 228 -4.31 -2.92 -11.62
N GLY A 229 -4.12 -3.69 -10.55
CA GLY A 229 -4.26 -5.14 -10.57
C GLY A 229 -3.16 -5.86 -11.35
N ILE A 230 -2.05 -5.19 -11.65
CA ILE A 230 -0.86 -5.80 -12.26
C ILE A 230 0.24 -5.87 -11.22
N LEU A 231 0.72 -7.08 -10.93
CA LEU A 231 1.90 -7.33 -10.13
C LEU A 231 3.14 -6.96 -10.93
N TYR A 232 4.07 -6.22 -10.33
CA TYR A 232 5.40 -5.94 -10.85
C TYR A 232 6.45 -6.50 -9.89
N VAL A 233 7.30 -7.40 -10.38
CA VAL A 233 8.32 -8.07 -9.56
C VAL A 233 9.69 -7.47 -9.84
N VAL A 234 10.33 -6.94 -8.79
CA VAL A 234 11.66 -6.31 -8.86
C VAL A 234 12.72 -7.38 -8.67
N LYS A 235 13.72 -7.39 -9.55
CA LYS A 235 14.95 -8.16 -9.45
C LYS A 235 16.14 -7.21 -9.43
N SER A 236 17.01 -7.38 -8.46
CA SER A 236 18.14 -6.49 -8.22
C SER A 236 19.33 -7.25 -7.65
N VAL A 237 20.50 -6.64 -7.78
CA VAL A 237 21.75 -7.12 -7.19
C VAL A 237 21.80 -6.72 -5.71
N TYR A 238 22.25 -7.64 -4.86
CA TYR A 238 22.52 -7.39 -3.44
C TYR A 238 24.03 -7.29 -3.16
N GLU A 239 24.43 -6.62 -2.08
CA GLU A 239 25.84 -6.40 -1.70
C GLU A 239 26.70 -7.70 -1.67
N ASP A 240 26.09 -8.82 -1.29
CA ASP A 240 26.75 -10.13 -1.18
C ASP A 240 26.73 -10.95 -2.49
N ASP A 241 26.17 -10.43 -3.59
CA ASP A 241 26.10 -11.16 -4.86
C ASP A 241 27.46 -11.16 -5.58
N ASP A 242 28.03 -12.35 -5.80
CA ASP A 242 29.29 -12.55 -6.56
C ASP A 242 29.20 -12.11 -8.04
N ASN A 243 28.00 -11.82 -8.55
CA ASN A 243 27.77 -11.59 -9.98
C ASN A 243 26.66 -10.55 -10.23
N GLU A 244 27.03 -9.40 -10.80
CA GLU A 244 26.10 -8.32 -11.17
C GLU A 244 25.20 -8.65 -12.38
N ALA A 245 25.37 -9.82 -12.99
CA ALA A 245 24.70 -10.23 -14.22
C ALA A 245 23.16 -10.33 -14.12
N THR A 246 22.59 -10.35 -12.91
CA THR A 246 21.13 -10.33 -12.69
C THR A 246 20.48 -9.00 -13.08
N GLY A 247 21.23 -7.88 -13.04
CA GLY A 247 20.76 -6.53 -13.36
C GLY A 247 19.71 -5.99 -12.38
N ASN A 248 19.47 -4.67 -12.44
CA ASN A 248 18.49 -3.98 -11.60
C ASN A 248 17.27 -3.56 -12.44
N LYS A 249 16.18 -4.31 -12.32
CA LYS A 249 15.01 -4.17 -13.19
C LYS A 249 13.77 -4.83 -12.62
N ILE A 250 12.63 -4.49 -13.19
CA ILE A 250 11.43 -5.31 -13.14
C ILE A 250 11.51 -6.26 -14.33
N ASP A 251 11.55 -7.57 -14.07
CA ASP A 251 11.68 -8.59 -15.11
C ASP A 251 10.42 -9.44 -15.34
N TYR A 252 9.40 -9.28 -14.49
CA TYR A 252 8.16 -10.05 -14.56
C TYR A 252 6.94 -9.23 -14.13
N ILE A 253 5.85 -9.42 -14.86
CA ILE A 253 4.52 -8.88 -14.50
C ILE A 253 3.44 -9.96 -14.57
N TYR A 254 2.41 -9.81 -13.74
CA TYR A 254 1.19 -10.64 -13.79
C TYR A 254 -0.06 -9.75 -13.73
N ASN A 255 -0.90 -9.81 -14.75
CA ASN A 255 -2.17 -9.07 -14.81
C ASN A 255 -3.32 -9.95 -14.27
N THR A 256 -3.96 -9.53 -13.17
CA THR A 256 -5.04 -10.30 -12.52
C THR A 256 -6.32 -10.35 -13.34
N ASP A 257 -6.66 -9.27 -14.03
CA ASP A 257 -7.89 -9.16 -14.84
C ASP A 257 -7.87 -10.15 -16.01
N GLN A 258 -6.69 -10.34 -16.62
CA GLN A 258 -6.48 -11.24 -17.74
C GLN A 258 -5.98 -12.62 -17.29
N SER A 259 -5.59 -12.77 -16.03
CA SER A 259 -4.90 -13.95 -15.48
C SER A 259 -3.73 -14.39 -16.37
N LYS A 260 -2.90 -13.41 -16.75
CA LYS A 260 -1.81 -13.59 -17.72
C LYS A 260 -0.54 -12.93 -17.24
N ASP A 261 0.56 -13.64 -17.36
CA ASP A 261 1.90 -13.17 -17.06
C ASP A 261 2.68 -12.77 -18.33
N SER A 262 3.74 -11.99 -18.13
CA SER A 262 4.68 -11.61 -19.18
C SER A 262 6.04 -11.26 -18.59
N MET A 263 7.10 -11.63 -19.30
CA MET A 263 8.45 -11.14 -18.99
C MET A 263 8.60 -9.71 -19.55
N VAL A 264 9.22 -8.84 -18.78
CA VAL A 264 9.49 -7.44 -19.16
C VAL A 264 10.94 -7.08 -18.85
N ASP A 265 11.36 -5.89 -19.25
CA ASP A 265 12.70 -5.37 -18.98
C ASP A 265 12.59 -3.88 -18.66
N VAL A 266 11.98 -3.55 -17.52
CA VAL A 266 11.80 -2.16 -17.08
C VAL A 266 12.91 -1.80 -16.10
N PRO A 267 13.79 -0.83 -16.40
CA PRO A 267 14.87 -0.44 -15.49
C PRO A 267 14.35 -0.04 -14.11
N PHE A 268 15.04 -0.47 -13.05
CA PHE A 268 14.69 -0.14 -11.67
C PHE A 268 15.92 0.39 -10.92
N PRO A 269 15.88 1.61 -10.33
CA PRO A 269 17.01 2.16 -9.60
C PRO A 269 17.34 1.37 -8.33
N ASN A 270 18.59 0.92 -8.21
CA ASN A 270 19.10 0.25 -7.03
C ASN A 270 20.52 0.73 -6.71
N SER A 271 20.66 2.02 -6.38
CA SER A 271 21.95 2.64 -6.10
C SER A 271 22.64 2.13 -4.83
N TYR A 272 21.90 1.44 -3.94
CA TYR A 272 22.37 1.08 -2.60
C TYR A 272 22.35 -0.43 -2.31
N GLN A 273 22.05 -1.26 -3.30
CA GLN A 273 22.24 -2.73 -3.28
C GLN A 273 21.57 -3.49 -2.13
N TYR A 274 20.51 -2.95 -1.50
CA TYR A 274 19.76 -3.66 -0.46
C TYR A 274 18.30 -3.18 -0.36
N ILE A 275 17.46 -3.56 -1.33
CA ILE A 275 16.04 -3.16 -1.36
C ILE A 275 15.26 -3.89 -0.26
N ALA A 276 14.84 -3.17 0.78
CA ALA A 276 14.08 -3.73 1.90
C ALA A 276 12.56 -3.66 1.72
N ALA A 277 12.06 -2.61 1.05
CA ALA A 277 10.63 -2.39 0.78
C ALA A 277 10.40 -1.49 -0.45
N VAL A 278 9.33 -1.76 -1.21
CA VAL A 278 8.89 -0.95 -2.36
C VAL A 278 7.36 -0.89 -2.35
N ASP A 279 6.80 0.19 -1.80
CA ASP A 279 5.35 0.39 -1.69
C ASP A 279 4.83 1.39 -2.72
N TYR A 280 3.87 0.97 -3.56
CA TYR A 280 3.18 1.89 -4.46
C TYR A 280 2.10 2.70 -3.75
N ASN A 281 1.92 3.95 -4.17
CA ASN A 281 0.83 4.79 -3.71
C ASN A 281 -0.04 5.29 -4.88
N PRO A 282 -1.31 4.88 -4.98
CA PRO A 282 -2.19 5.26 -6.10
C PRO A 282 -2.67 6.72 -6.05
N ARG A 283 -2.43 7.47 -4.97
CA ARG A 283 -2.81 8.89 -4.88
C ARG A 283 -1.84 9.81 -5.59
N ASP A 284 -0.54 9.57 -5.43
CA ASP A 284 0.53 10.40 -6.00
C ASP A 284 1.34 9.69 -7.09
N ASN A 285 1.04 8.41 -7.34
CA ASN A 285 1.68 7.57 -8.37
C ASN A 285 3.21 7.47 -8.19
N LEU A 286 3.66 7.40 -6.94
CA LEU A 286 5.06 7.22 -6.57
C LEU A 286 5.30 5.86 -5.90
N LEU A 287 6.55 5.41 -5.93
CA LEU A 287 7.01 4.32 -5.06
C LEU A 287 7.70 4.92 -3.83
N TYR A 288 7.35 4.36 -2.67
CA TYR A 288 7.94 4.63 -1.38
C TYR A 288 8.91 3.50 -1.08
N VAL A 289 10.21 3.80 -1.17
CA VAL A 289 11.26 2.78 -1.20
C VAL A 289 12.15 2.91 0.02
N TRP A 290 12.51 1.77 0.59
CA TRP A 290 13.58 1.65 1.57
C TRP A 290 14.69 0.80 0.97
N ASN A 291 15.88 1.39 0.82
CA ASN A 291 17.02 0.72 0.19
C ASN A 291 18.28 1.03 0.99
N ASN A 292 18.80 0.03 1.72
CA ASN A 292 20.01 0.11 2.53
C ASN A 292 20.12 1.39 3.35
N TYR A 293 19.35 1.52 4.44
CA TYR A 293 19.24 2.73 5.26
C TYR A 293 18.56 3.93 4.58
N HIS A 294 18.63 4.07 3.25
CA HIS A 294 18.09 5.23 2.55
C HIS A 294 16.58 5.15 2.35
N VAL A 295 15.91 6.21 2.79
CA VAL A 295 14.48 6.43 2.63
C VAL A 295 14.28 7.35 1.42
N VAL A 296 13.71 6.82 0.34
CA VAL A 296 13.68 7.48 -0.97
C VAL A 296 12.33 7.31 -1.68
N LYS A 297 11.99 8.25 -2.56
CA LYS A 297 10.82 8.15 -3.45
C LYS A 297 11.26 7.99 -4.89
N TYR A 298 10.60 7.07 -5.61
CA TYR A 298 10.78 6.92 -7.05
C TYR A 298 9.54 7.41 -7.81
N SER A 299 9.76 8.14 -8.90
CA SER A 299 8.72 8.53 -9.85
C SER A 299 8.52 7.46 -10.90
N LEU A 300 7.31 7.44 -11.45
CA LEU A 300 6.87 6.45 -12.42
C LEU A 300 6.45 7.12 -13.73
N ASP A 301 6.80 6.48 -14.84
CA ASP A 301 6.37 6.85 -16.17
C ASP A 301 5.41 5.78 -16.72
N PHE A 302 4.28 6.23 -17.26
CA PHE A 302 3.17 5.37 -17.66
C PHE A 302 2.89 5.49 -19.16
N GLY A 303 2.78 4.35 -19.82
CA GLY A 303 2.28 4.22 -21.18
C GLY A 303 0.80 3.84 -21.22
N PRO A 304 0.20 3.76 -22.43
CA PRO A 304 -1.18 3.32 -22.59
C PRO A 304 -1.36 1.87 -22.10
N LEU A 305 -2.48 1.59 -21.45
CA LEU A 305 -2.94 0.22 -21.21
C LEU A 305 -3.33 -0.38 -22.56
N ASP A 306 -2.65 -1.44 -22.99
CA ASP A 306 -2.96 -2.08 -24.27
C ASP A 306 -4.43 -2.53 -24.30
N SER A 307 -5.26 -1.82 -25.07
CA SER A 307 -6.68 -2.10 -25.31
C SER A 307 -6.88 -3.23 -26.32
N ARG A 308 -6.17 -4.36 -26.17
CA ARG A 308 -6.46 -5.60 -26.90
C ARG A 308 -7.37 -6.52 -26.09
N GLY A 309 -8.56 -6.02 -25.77
CA GLY A 309 -9.61 -6.77 -25.07
C GLY A 309 -11.01 -6.16 -25.16
N GLY A 310 -11.19 -5.06 -25.90
CA GLY A 310 -12.51 -4.47 -26.13
C GLY A 310 -13.32 -5.32 -27.11
N LYS A 311 -14.20 -6.18 -26.61
CA LYS A 311 -15.36 -6.59 -27.39
C LYS A 311 -16.16 -5.33 -27.70
N GLY A 312 -16.18 -4.95 -28.97
CA GLY A 312 -17.02 -3.87 -29.46
C GLY A 312 -18.48 -4.15 -29.14
N PHE A 313 -19.09 -3.26 -28.36
CA PHE A 313 -20.53 -3.09 -28.40
C PHE A 313 -20.86 -2.42 -29.73
N ASN A 314 -21.22 -3.23 -30.73
CA ASN A 314 -21.98 -2.75 -31.87
C ASN A 314 -23.37 -2.37 -31.36
N ALA A 315 -23.67 -1.07 -31.36
CA ALA A 315 -25.03 -0.58 -31.34
C ALA A 315 -25.60 -0.72 -32.75
N GLN A 316 -26.56 -1.63 -32.91
CA GLN A 316 -27.70 -1.49 -33.82
C GLN A 316 -28.96 -1.56 -32.98
#